data_AF-A0A421NXH0-F1
#
_entry.id   AF-A0A421NXH0-F1
#
_cell.length_a   1.000
_cell.length_b   1.000
_cell.length_c   1.000
_cell.angle_alpha   90.00
_cell.angle_beta   90.00
_cell.angle_gamma   90.00
#
_symmetry.space_group_name_H-M   'P 1'
#
loop_
_entity.id
_entity.type
_entity.pdbx_description
1 polymer ?
#
loop_
_entity_poly.entity_id
_entity_poly.type
_entity_poly.pdbx_seq_one_letter_code
_entity_poly.pdbx_strand_id
1 'polypeptide(L)'
;MFSNFYITILVVLTLSLFVLILIRIKINKKIKIKKDIELICQNISSLMNEFEFYHAIYYELKKIDKLLNFNLTEKNFQHLLKHLKDIEDILKKQFKNQKITDIEQILLLTYDQTVTFLKDKHGLVKGDYFLDKKLEKVNKKIKRSDEGLEIHHFYEFKEKGLSNPEYAKNLPFKYQKSENLVYCDLLEHFILHLKIIDYSKNPNHFDVGKKGAEIIFNRLREIFYFNTFHEKEYKRKISQKIYYKKKDFWKCLAFWESLKIYFKYINPNKKS
;
A
#
# COMPACT_ATOMS: atom_id res chain seq x y z
N MET A 1 21.90 -53.78 -28.16
CA MET A 1 20.61 -53.33 -27.58
C MET A 1 20.68 -52.92 -26.11
N PHE A 2 21.61 -53.45 -25.30
CA PHE A 2 21.68 -53.12 -23.87
C PHE A 2 22.26 -51.73 -23.52
N SER A 3 23.11 -51.11 -24.35
CA SER A 3 23.75 -49.82 -24.04
C SER A 3 22.77 -48.65 -23.93
N ASN A 4 21.75 -48.59 -24.81
CA ASN A 4 20.77 -47.50 -24.79
C ASN A 4 19.86 -47.53 -23.54
N PHE A 5 19.64 -48.71 -22.95
CA PHE A 5 18.81 -48.85 -21.76
C PHE A 5 19.51 -48.29 -20.51
N TYR A 6 20.79 -48.62 -20.30
CA TYR A 6 21.58 -48.08 -19.19
C TYR A 6 21.82 -46.57 -19.27
N ILE A 7 22.06 -46.05 -20.49
CA ILE A 7 22.21 -44.60 -20.72
C ILE A 7 20.91 -43.89 -20.36
N THR A 8 19.75 -44.44 -20.75
CA THR A 8 18.44 -43.86 -20.45
C THR A 8 18.18 -43.83 -18.94
N ILE A 9 18.46 -44.92 -18.21
CA ILE A 9 18.30 -44.97 -16.74
C ILE A 9 19.20 -43.95 -16.04
N LEU A 10 20.46 -43.83 -16.46
CA LEU A 10 21.41 -42.89 -15.87
C LEU A 10 21.00 -41.43 -16.08
N VAL A 11 20.48 -41.09 -17.27
CA VAL A 11 19.93 -39.75 -17.57
C VAL A 11 18.70 -39.45 -16.70
N VAL A 12 17.80 -40.42 -16.51
CA VAL A 12 16.61 -40.22 -15.66
C VAL A 12 17.00 -40.02 -14.19
N LEU A 13 17.96 -40.79 -13.67
CA LEU A 13 18.43 -40.66 -12.29
C LEU A 13 19.15 -39.33 -12.03
N THR A 14 20.00 -38.88 -12.96
CA THR A 14 20.72 -37.59 -12.84
C THR A 14 19.76 -36.40 -12.88
N LEU A 15 18.76 -36.42 -13.78
CA LEU A 15 17.71 -35.42 -13.82
C LEU A 15 16.88 -35.40 -12.53
N SER A 16 16.55 -36.58 -11.98
CA SER A 16 15.79 -36.69 -10.73
C SER A 16 16.57 -36.12 -9.54
N LEU A 17 17.87 -36.41 -9.44
CA LEU A 17 18.74 -35.86 -8.39
C LEU A 17 18.87 -34.34 -8.50
N PHE A 18 19.01 -33.81 -9.72
CA PHE A 18 19.06 -32.37 -9.96
C PHE A 18 17.78 -31.68 -9.51
N VAL A 19 16.61 -32.27 -9.80
CA VAL A 19 15.31 -31.77 -9.32
C VAL A 19 15.25 -31.74 -7.79
N LEU A 20 15.71 -32.79 -7.11
CA LEU A 20 15.76 -32.84 -5.64
C LEU A 20 16.68 -31.78 -5.04
N ILE A 21 17.84 -31.53 -5.65
CA ILE A 21 18.77 -30.46 -5.23
C ILE A 21 18.11 -29.09 -5.38
N LEU A 22 17.47 -28.81 -6.51
CA LEU A 22 16.75 -27.55 -6.73
C LEU A 22 15.61 -27.36 -5.72
N ILE A 23 14.86 -28.43 -5.41
CA ILE A 23 13.81 -28.40 -4.38
C ILE A 23 14.42 -28.07 -3.01
N ARG A 24 15.51 -28.74 -2.62
CA ARG A 24 16.19 -28.50 -1.35
C ARG A 24 16.73 -27.08 -1.23
N ILE A 25 17.35 -26.54 -2.29
CA ILE A 25 17.83 -25.15 -2.34
C ILE A 25 16.66 -24.18 -2.13
N LYS A 26 15.53 -24.42 -2.82
CA LYS A 26 14.33 -23.58 -2.69
C LYS A 26 13.75 -23.61 -1.28
N ILE A 27 13.71 -24.79 -0.64
CA ILE A 27 13.26 -24.95 0.75
C ILE A 27 14.20 -24.18 1.70
N ASN A 28 15.51 -24.36 1.58
CA ASN A 28 16.50 -23.69 2.43
C ASN A 28 16.41 -22.17 2.30
N LYS A 29 16.24 -21.66 1.07
CA LYS A 29 16.08 -20.23 0.82
C LYS A 29 14.81 -19.68 1.48
N LYS A 30 13.70 -20.41 1.40
CA LYS A 30 12.45 -20.06 2.08
C LYS A 30 12.61 -19.99 3.60
N ILE A 31 13.31 -20.97 4.20
CA ILE A 31 13.61 -20.98 5.65
C ILE A 31 14.45 -19.76 6.03
N LYS A 32 15.47 -19.43 5.24
CA LYS A 32 16.32 -18.25 5.49
C LYS A 32 15.49 -16.96 5.49
N ILE A 33 14.65 -16.76 4.46
CA ILE A 33 13.84 -15.54 4.37
C ILE A 33 12.85 -15.43 5.55
N LYS A 34 12.27 -16.54 5.99
CA LYS A 34 11.42 -16.56 7.19
C LYS A 34 12.17 -16.08 8.43
N LYS A 35 13.39 -16.57 8.66
CA LYS A 35 14.25 -16.12 9.77
C LYS A 35 14.63 -14.64 9.65
N ASP A 36 14.92 -14.16 8.44
CA ASP A 36 15.21 -12.74 8.20
C ASP A 36 14.01 -11.84 8.58
N ILE A 37 12.79 -12.28 8.25
CA ILE A 37 11.56 -11.56 8.64
C ILE A 37 11.38 -11.55 10.15
N GLU A 38 11.55 -12.69 10.82
CA GLU A 38 11.44 -12.80 12.28
C GLU A 38 12.43 -11.86 12.98
N LEU A 39 13.69 -11.82 12.51
CA LEU A 39 14.72 -10.93 13.04
C LEU A 39 14.35 -9.44 12.86
N ILE A 40 13.87 -9.04 11.68
CA ILE A 40 13.47 -7.64 11.44
C ILE A 40 12.26 -7.26 12.28
N CYS A 41 11.28 -8.16 12.45
CA CYS A 41 10.15 -7.92 13.35
C CYS A 41 10.62 -7.68 14.80
N GLN A 42 11.62 -8.44 15.28
CA GLN A 42 12.21 -8.23 16.60
C GLN A 42 12.91 -6.86 16.69
N ASN A 43 13.69 -6.47 15.68
CA ASN A 43 14.35 -5.16 15.63
C ASN A 43 13.34 -4.02 15.65
N ILE A 44 12.29 -4.10 14.82
CA ILE A 44 11.21 -3.11 14.79
C ILE A 44 10.53 -3.03 16.16
N SER A 45 10.21 -4.18 16.77
CA SER A 45 9.58 -4.22 18.10
C SER A 45 10.46 -3.54 19.16
N SER A 46 11.78 -3.78 19.11
CA SER A 46 12.74 -3.13 20.01
C SER A 46 12.78 -1.62 19.79
N LEU A 47 12.88 -1.16 18.53
CA LEU A 47 12.86 0.27 18.20
C LEU A 47 11.55 0.92 18.66
N MET A 48 10.41 0.25 18.46
CA MET A 48 9.10 0.76 18.88
C MET A 48 8.96 0.93 20.38
N ASN A 49 9.61 0.10 21.21
CA ASN A 49 9.55 0.27 22.67
C ASN A 49 10.20 1.59 23.13
N GLU A 50 11.05 2.18 22.29
CA GLU A 50 11.69 3.48 22.55
C GLU A 50 10.84 4.66 22.01
N PHE A 51 9.80 4.39 21.21
CA PHE A 51 8.87 5.39 20.67
C PHE A 51 7.45 5.20 21.21
N GLU A 52 6.92 6.19 21.93
CA GLU A 52 5.64 6.04 22.63
C GLU A 52 4.41 5.83 21.71
N PHE A 53 4.47 6.05 20.38
CA PHE A 53 3.25 6.17 19.56
C PHE A 53 3.31 5.71 18.08
N TYR A 54 3.47 4.41 17.79
CA TYR A 54 3.26 3.87 16.42
C TYR A 54 2.28 2.69 16.33
N HIS A 55 0.99 2.98 16.56
CA HIS A 55 -0.11 2.01 16.46
C HIS A 55 -0.18 1.28 15.11
N ALA A 56 0.11 1.95 13.99
CA ALA A 56 0.04 1.32 12.67
C ALA A 56 1.08 0.20 12.50
N ILE A 57 2.31 0.42 12.96
CA ILE A 57 3.39 -0.57 12.86
C ILE A 57 3.08 -1.79 13.72
N TYR A 58 2.50 -1.58 14.90
CA TYR A 58 2.05 -2.68 15.77
C TYR A 58 1.06 -3.62 15.05
N TYR A 59 0.09 -3.05 14.33
CA TYR A 59 -0.85 -3.85 13.55
C TYR A 59 -0.17 -4.58 12.38
N GLU A 60 0.82 -3.98 11.72
CA GLU A 60 1.63 -4.68 10.70
C GLU A 60 2.36 -5.90 11.28
N LEU A 61 3.03 -5.75 12.41
CA LEU A 61 3.74 -6.86 13.05
C LEU A 61 2.80 -8.03 13.40
N LYS A 62 1.61 -7.72 13.93
CA LYS A 62 0.58 -8.74 14.22
C LYS A 62 0.10 -9.48 12.98
N LYS A 63 -0.09 -8.78 11.85
CA LYS A 63 -0.48 -9.39 10.58
C LYS A 63 0.59 -10.36 10.10
N ILE A 64 1.85 -9.96 10.22
CA ILE A 64 2.99 -10.76 9.76
C ILE A 64 3.18 -11.99 10.62
N ASP A 65 3.10 -11.88 11.94
CA ASP A 65 3.14 -13.03 12.85
C ASP A 65 2.09 -14.09 12.48
N LYS A 66 0.85 -13.64 12.24
CA LYS A 66 -0.21 -14.51 11.72
C LYS A 66 0.16 -15.15 10.38
N LEU A 67 0.78 -14.40 9.46
CA LEU A 67 1.17 -14.88 8.14
C LEU A 67 2.32 -15.90 8.14
N LEU A 68 3.25 -15.81 9.09
CA LEU A 68 4.41 -16.70 9.21
C LEU A 68 4.03 -18.16 9.48
N ASN A 69 2.80 -18.40 9.92
CA ASN A 69 2.22 -19.72 10.15
C ASN A 69 1.63 -20.36 8.88
N PHE A 70 1.53 -19.62 7.77
CA PHE A 70 0.99 -20.14 6.50
C PHE A 70 2.09 -20.59 5.53
N ASN A 71 1.72 -21.48 4.60
CA ASN A 71 2.60 -21.93 3.52
C ASN A 71 2.69 -20.88 2.38
N LEU A 72 3.39 -19.77 2.63
CA LEU A 72 3.57 -18.69 1.66
C LEU A 72 4.54 -19.07 0.53
N THR A 73 4.40 -18.42 -0.63
CA THR A 73 5.40 -18.54 -1.71
C THR A 73 6.66 -17.73 -1.37
N GLU A 74 7.78 -18.05 -2.00
CA GLU A 74 9.01 -17.27 -1.84
C GLU A 74 8.84 -15.80 -2.24
N LYS A 75 8.10 -15.54 -3.33
CA LYS A 75 7.79 -14.19 -3.78
C LYS A 75 7.02 -13.41 -2.71
N ASN A 76 6.05 -14.05 -2.06
CA ASN A 76 5.29 -13.41 -0.98
C ASN A 76 6.22 -13.01 0.18
N PHE A 77 7.11 -13.91 0.58
CA PHE A 77 8.09 -13.61 1.63
C PHE A 77 9.01 -12.45 1.25
N GLN A 78 9.43 -12.33 -0.01
CA GLN A 78 10.26 -11.20 -0.46
C GLN A 78 9.53 -9.85 -0.37
N HIS A 79 8.24 -9.81 -0.70
CA HIS A 79 7.44 -8.58 -0.58
C HIS A 79 7.24 -8.18 0.89
N LEU A 80 6.93 -9.13 1.76
CA LEU A 80 6.83 -8.90 3.21
C LEU A 80 8.16 -8.41 3.79
N LEU A 81 9.26 -9.10 3.46
CA LEU A 81 10.60 -8.74 3.90
C LEU A 81 10.96 -7.32 3.44
N LYS A 82 10.64 -6.96 2.20
CA LYS A 82 10.93 -5.62 1.67
C LYS A 82 10.15 -4.55 2.42
N HIS A 83 8.85 -4.75 2.64
CA HIS A 83 8.03 -3.79 3.39
C HIS A 83 8.54 -3.60 4.82
N LEU A 84 8.89 -4.69 5.51
CA LEU A 84 9.46 -4.63 6.86
C LEU A 84 10.81 -3.91 6.90
N LYS A 85 11.70 -4.17 5.94
CA LYS A 85 12.98 -3.44 5.85
C LYS A 85 12.75 -1.95 5.65
N ASP A 86 11.79 -1.58 4.80
CA ASP A 86 11.46 -0.17 4.60
C ASP A 86 10.97 0.46 5.92
N ILE A 87 10.12 -0.22 6.72
CA ILE A 87 9.71 0.26 8.05
C ILE A 87 10.90 0.39 9.01
N GLU A 88 11.72 -0.67 9.12
CA GLU A 88 12.89 -0.69 10.01
C GLU A 88 13.86 0.44 9.67
N ASP A 89 14.11 0.68 8.37
CA ASP A 89 14.97 1.77 7.90
C ASP A 89 14.40 3.14 8.26
N ILE A 90 13.08 3.34 8.15
CA ILE A 90 12.42 4.60 8.54
C ILE A 90 12.56 4.82 10.06
N LEU A 91 12.29 3.80 10.87
CA LEU A 91 12.44 3.90 12.33
C LEU A 91 13.89 4.19 12.74
N LYS A 92 14.86 3.53 12.10
CA LYS A 92 16.29 3.81 12.33
C LYS A 92 16.67 5.24 11.97
N LYS A 93 16.10 5.79 10.89
CA LYS A 93 16.30 7.20 10.53
C LYS A 93 15.72 8.11 11.60
N GLN A 94 14.49 7.87 12.05
CA GLN A 94 13.86 8.66 13.11
C GLN A 94 14.65 8.62 14.41
N PHE A 95 15.12 7.44 14.83
CA PHE A 95 15.96 7.28 16.01
C PHE A 95 17.26 8.11 15.91
N LYS A 96 17.83 8.20 14.71
CA LYS A 96 19.02 9.01 14.43
C LYS A 96 18.69 10.48 14.11
N ASN A 97 17.45 10.93 14.32
CA ASN A 97 16.95 12.26 13.96
C ASN A 97 17.23 12.65 12.50
N GLN A 98 17.25 11.67 11.59
CA GLN A 98 17.44 11.89 10.17
C GLN A 98 16.11 12.25 9.51
N LYS A 99 16.17 13.15 8.53
CA LYS A 99 15.00 13.55 7.74
C LYS A 99 14.41 12.34 7.01
N ILE A 100 13.10 12.17 7.16
CA ILE A 100 12.29 11.21 6.40
C ILE A 100 11.35 11.94 5.45
N THR A 101 10.86 11.24 4.42
CA THR A 101 9.90 11.80 3.46
C THR A 101 8.48 11.78 4.02
N ASP A 102 7.57 12.54 3.41
CA ASP A 102 6.15 12.52 3.80
C ASP A 102 5.54 11.11 3.67
N ILE A 103 5.92 10.35 2.65
CA ILE A 103 5.44 8.98 2.46
C ILE A 103 6.01 8.05 3.54
N GLU A 104 7.30 8.22 3.89
CA GLU A 104 7.90 7.48 5.00
C GLU A 104 7.17 7.77 6.32
N GLN A 105 6.85 9.03 6.60
CA GLN A 105 6.05 9.42 7.77
C GLN A 105 4.68 8.73 7.73
N ILE A 106 3.94 8.84 6.61
CA ILE A 106 2.60 8.27 6.45
C ILE A 106 2.59 6.74 6.62
N LEU A 107 3.65 6.03 6.16
CA LEU A 107 3.76 4.58 6.35
C LEU A 107 3.71 4.18 7.84
N LEU A 108 4.19 5.04 8.74
CA LEU A 108 4.15 4.80 10.19
C LEU A 108 2.84 5.26 10.87
N LEU A 109 2.02 6.05 10.18
CA LEU A 109 0.77 6.61 10.71
C LEU A 109 -0.42 5.70 10.44
N THR A 110 -1.45 5.83 11.29
CA THR A 110 -2.81 5.30 11.01
C THR A 110 -3.50 6.15 9.94
N TYR A 111 -4.64 5.70 9.42
CA TYR A 111 -5.43 6.47 8.46
C TYR A 111 -5.85 7.85 9.01
N ASP A 112 -6.39 7.90 10.24
CA ASP A 112 -6.85 9.14 10.87
C ASP A 112 -5.69 10.12 11.11
N GLN A 113 -4.54 9.60 11.55
CA GLN A 113 -3.31 10.39 11.70
C GLN A 113 -2.77 10.88 10.35
N THR A 114 -2.86 10.07 9.29
CA THR A 114 -2.47 10.45 7.93
C THR A 114 -3.30 11.63 7.43
N VAL A 115 -4.62 11.58 7.64
CA VAL A 115 -5.53 12.67 7.25
C VAL A 115 -5.20 13.95 8.02
N THR A 116 -4.91 13.84 9.32
CA THR A 116 -4.47 14.98 10.14
C THR A 116 -3.17 15.57 9.61
N PHE A 117 -2.15 14.74 9.40
CA PHE A 117 -0.86 15.15 8.84
C PHE A 117 -1.00 15.89 7.49
N LEU A 118 -1.85 15.39 6.59
CA LEU A 118 -2.07 16.00 5.28
C LEU A 118 -2.85 17.32 5.37
N LYS A 119 -3.78 17.45 6.32
CA LYS A 119 -4.46 18.74 6.60
C LYS A 119 -3.47 19.78 7.13
N ASP A 120 -2.56 19.39 8.00
CA ASP A 120 -1.52 20.30 8.51
C ASP A 120 -0.57 20.72 7.38
N LYS A 121 -0.19 19.76 6.52
CA LYS A 121 0.74 20.00 5.41
C LYS A 121 0.16 20.88 4.30
N HIS A 122 -1.04 20.56 3.84
CA HIS A 122 -1.63 21.20 2.64
C HIS A 122 -2.66 22.27 2.99
N GLY A 123 -3.07 22.38 4.25
CA GLY A 123 -4.16 23.24 4.70
C GLY A 123 -5.54 22.60 4.52
N LEU A 124 -6.53 23.21 5.17
CA LEU A 124 -7.92 22.77 5.12
C LEU A 124 -8.56 23.04 3.76
N VAL A 125 -9.49 22.16 3.35
CA VAL A 125 -10.31 22.38 2.15
C VAL A 125 -11.29 23.52 2.44
N LYS A 126 -11.36 24.52 1.55
CA LYS A 126 -12.06 25.79 1.80
C LYS A 126 -13.59 25.75 1.59
N GLY A 127 -14.16 24.59 1.30
CA GLY A 127 -15.58 24.45 1.04
C GLY A 127 -16.00 23.01 0.78
N ASP A 128 -17.31 22.79 0.79
CA ASP A 128 -17.90 21.47 0.57
C ASP A 128 -17.64 20.98 -0.86
N TYR A 129 -17.54 19.65 -1.01
CA TYR A 129 -17.20 19.03 -2.29
C TYR A 129 -18.28 19.25 -3.35
N PHE A 130 -19.55 19.15 -2.94
CA PHE A 130 -20.71 19.52 -3.75
C PHE A 130 -21.29 20.85 -3.28
N LEU A 131 -21.74 21.68 -4.22
CA LEU A 131 -22.34 22.99 -3.96
C LEU A 131 -23.80 22.89 -3.50
N ASP A 132 -24.44 21.74 -3.70
CA ASP A 132 -25.86 21.54 -3.47
C ASP A 132 -26.12 20.16 -2.83
N LYS A 133 -27.22 20.05 -2.08
CA LYS A 133 -27.62 18.80 -1.41
C LYS A 133 -28.04 17.70 -2.38
N LYS A 134 -28.36 18.04 -3.64
CA LYS A 134 -28.68 17.06 -4.69
C LYS A 134 -27.42 16.43 -5.31
N LEU A 135 -26.24 16.95 -4.94
CA LEU A 135 -24.92 16.51 -5.39
C LEU A 135 -24.71 16.63 -6.91
N GLU A 136 -25.42 17.57 -7.55
CA GLU A 136 -25.38 17.75 -9.00
C GLU A 136 -24.15 18.56 -9.44
N LYS A 137 -23.66 19.46 -8.58
CA LYS A 137 -22.60 20.41 -8.94
C LYS A 137 -21.39 20.28 -8.03
N VAL A 138 -20.31 19.70 -8.55
CA VAL A 138 -18.99 19.70 -7.89
C VAL A 138 -18.48 21.13 -7.75
N ASN A 139 -17.99 21.47 -6.57
CA ASN A 139 -17.37 22.74 -6.28
C ASN A 139 -15.99 22.83 -6.97
N LYS A 140 -15.92 23.53 -8.10
CA LYS A 140 -14.66 23.70 -8.83
C LYS A 140 -13.69 24.65 -8.14
N LYS A 141 -14.17 25.55 -7.28
CA LYS A 141 -13.35 26.59 -6.61
C LYS A 141 -12.43 26.03 -5.52
N ILE A 142 -12.72 24.83 -5.02
CA ILE A 142 -11.88 24.16 -4.02
C ILE A 142 -10.81 23.27 -4.65
N LYS A 143 -10.78 23.11 -5.99
CA LYS A 143 -9.78 22.28 -6.65
C LYS A 143 -8.44 23.00 -6.67
N ARG A 144 -7.36 22.25 -6.41
CA ARG A 144 -5.96 22.70 -6.45
C ARG A 144 -5.14 21.86 -7.43
N SER A 145 -5.75 21.53 -8.56
CA SER A 145 -5.17 20.64 -9.57
C SER A 145 -4.03 21.31 -10.35
N ASP A 146 -4.03 22.64 -10.40
CA ASP A 146 -2.93 23.50 -10.86
C ASP A 146 -1.68 23.36 -9.97
N GLU A 147 -1.88 23.13 -8.68
CA GLU A 147 -0.81 22.77 -7.73
C GLU A 147 -0.47 21.27 -7.75
N GLY A 148 -1.07 20.47 -8.64
CA GLY A 148 -0.89 19.02 -8.70
C GLY A 148 -1.52 18.26 -7.53
N LEU A 149 -2.51 18.84 -6.83
CA LEU A 149 -3.22 18.21 -5.72
C LEU A 149 -4.61 17.70 -6.14
N GLU A 150 -5.05 16.67 -5.43
CA GLU A 150 -6.39 16.08 -5.51
C GLU A 150 -7.08 16.18 -4.14
N ILE A 151 -8.40 15.95 -4.13
CA ILE A 151 -9.19 15.87 -2.89
C ILE A 151 -9.54 14.41 -2.64
N HIS A 152 -9.28 13.94 -1.43
CA HIS A 152 -9.73 12.65 -0.93
C HIS A 152 -10.79 12.86 0.16
N HIS A 153 -11.77 11.95 0.23
CA HIS A 153 -12.86 12.03 1.21
C HIS A 153 -12.51 11.24 2.47
N PHE A 154 -12.59 11.87 3.64
CA PHE A 154 -12.29 11.22 4.92
C PHE A 154 -13.13 9.96 5.13
N TYR A 155 -14.43 9.99 4.83
CA TYR A 155 -15.33 8.86 5.06
C TYR A 155 -15.26 7.74 4.01
N GLU A 156 -14.31 7.78 3.07
CA GLU A 156 -14.11 6.68 2.12
C GLU A 156 -13.63 5.39 2.77
N PHE A 157 -13.28 5.39 4.08
CA PHE A 157 -13.09 4.17 4.85
C PHE A 157 -14.40 3.46 5.26
N LYS A 158 -15.54 4.15 5.17
CA LYS A 158 -16.86 3.59 5.45
C LYS A 158 -17.61 3.27 4.17
N GLU A 159 -17.62 4.22 3.24
CA GLU A 159 -18.46 4.16 2.04
C GLU A 159 -17.65 4.40 0.77
N LYS A 160 -17.97 3.68 -0.31
CA LYS A 160 -17.25 3.81 -1.59
C LYS A 160 -17.88 4.91 -2.45
N GLY A 161 -17.06 5.56 -3.27
CA GLY A 161 -17.54 6.41 -4.36
C GLY A 161 -18.09 7.76 -3.92
N LEU A 162 -17.57 8.35 -2.83
CA LEU A 162 -18.03 9.65 -2.33
C LEU A 162 -17.78 10.79 -3.33
N SER A 163 -16.82 10.63 -4.25
CA SER A 163 -16.56 11.57 -5.34
C SER A 163 -17.50 11.43 -6.55
N ASN A 164 -18.26 10.34 -6.66
CA ASN A 164 -19.19 10.09 -7.76
C ASN A 164 -20.62 10.46 -7.31
N PRO A 165 -21.27 11.43 -7.97
CA PRO A 165 -22.64 11.88 -7.65
C PRO A 165 -23.66 10.73 -7.53
N GLU A 166 -23.56 9.73 -8.40
CA GLU A 166 -24.52 8.64 -8.47
C GLU A 166 -24.51 7.75 -7.22
N TYR A 167 -23.32 7.56 -6.63
CA TYR A 167 -23.17 6.84 -5.36
C TYR A 167 -23.39 7.76 -4.16
N ALA A 168 -22.83 8.96 -4.20
CA ALA A 168 -22.84 9.89 -3.10
C ALA A 168 -24.26 10.34 -2.69
N LYS A 169 -25.22 10.37 -3.61
CA LYS A 169 -26.61 10.82 -3.34
C LYS A 169 -27.35 9.95 -2.32
N ASN A 170 -26.90 8.70 -2.16
CA ASN A 170 -27.49 7.75 -1.22
C ASN A 170 -26.81 7.80 0.16
N LEU A 171 -25.87 8.73 0.36
CA LEU A 171 -25.03 8.82 1.56
C LEU A 171 -25.23 10.15 2.28
N PRO A 172 -24.92 10.23 3.59
CA PRO A 172 -25.10 11.46 4.35
C PRO A 172 -24.32 12.64 3.75
N PHE A 173 -25.02 13.76 3.49
CA PHE A 173 -24.39 14.98 2.97
C PHE A 173 -23.23 15.48 3.82
N LYS A 174 -23.23 15.19 5.14
CA LYS A 174 -22.10 15.52 6.03
C LYS A 174 -20.77 14.95 5.55
N TYR A 175 -20.76 13.85 4.79
CA TYR A 175 -19.53 13.27 4.24
C TYR A 175 -18.88 14.13 3.15
N GLN A 176 -19.64 15.06 2.58
CA GLN A 176 -19.20 15.99 1.54
C GLN A 176 -18.72 17.32 2.13
N LYS A 177 -18.82 17.51 3.46
CA LYS A 177 -18.43 18.73 4.15
C LYS A 177 -16.93 18.94 4.13
N SER A 178 -16.51 20.20 4.01
CA SER A 178 -15.11 20.60 3.94
C SER A 178 -14.20 19.99 5.02
N GLU A 179 -14.68 19.89 6.26
CA GLU A 179 -13.94 19.26 7.37
C GLU A 179 -13.65 17.76 7.15
N ASN A 180 -14.39 17.12 6.25
CA ASN A 180 -14.28 15.70 5.89
C ASN A 180 -13.56 15.49 4.56
N LEU A 181 -12.86 16.51 4.08
CA LEU A 181 -12.03 16.46 2.88
C LEU A 181 -10.56 16.72 3.24
N VAL A 182 -9.66 16.19 2.42
CA VAL A 182 -8.22 16.43 2.57
C VAL A 182 -7.57 16.58 1.20
N TYR A 183 -6.62 17.50 1.09
CA TYR A 183 -5.78 17.62 -0.09
C TYR A 183 -4.63 16.60 -0.05
N CYS A 184 -4.29 16.03 -1.19
CA CYS A 184 -3.19 15.08 -1.32
C CYS A 184 -2.61 15.12 -2.73
N ASP A 185 -1.31 14.88 -2.89
CA ASP A 185 -0.75 14.51 -4.19
C ASP A 185 -1.13 13.06 -4.57
N LEU A 186 -0.79 12.61 -5.79
CA LEU A 186 -1.21 11.30 -6.27
C LEU A 186 -0.62 10.11 -5.49
N LEU A 187 0.59 10.25 -4.92
CA LEU A 187 1.19 9.21 -4.09
C LEU A 187 0.58 9.19 -2.68
N GLU A 188 0.29 10.37 -2.13
CA GLU A 188 -0.44 10.53 -0.87
C GLU A 188 -1.86 9.97 -0.97
N HIS A 189 -2.54 10.20 -2.10
CA HIS A 189 -3.85 9.65 -2.40
C HIS A 189 -3.82 8.12 -2.46
N PHE A 190 -2.78 7.56 -3.10
CA PHE A 190 -2.57 6.12 -3.16
C PHE A 190 -2.45 5.52 -1.76
N ILE A 191 -1.53 6.04 -0.94
CA ILE A 191 -1.29 5.51 0.40
C ILE A 191 -2.49 5.72 1.33
N LEU A 192 -3.29 6.78 1.16
CA LEU A 192 -4.56 6.94 1.88
C LEU A 192 -5.50 5.75 1.65
N HIS A 193 -5.66 5.31 0.40
CA HIS A 193 -6.47 4.12 0.15
C HIS A 193 -5.82 2.82 0.64
N LEU A 194 -4.49 2.72 0.67
CA LEU A 194 -3.82 1.57 1.31
C LEU A 194 -4.09 1.54 2.80
N LYS A 195 -4.04 2.70 3.44
CA LYS A 195 -4.40 2.84 4.85
C LYS A 195 -5.86 2.52 5.08
N ILE A 196 -6.79 2.85 4.17
CA ILE A 196 -8.19 2.40 4.26
C ILE A 196 -8.31 0.88 4.21
N ILE A 197 -7.66 0.25 3.23
CA ILE A 197 -7.64 -1.22 3.07
C ILE A 197 -7.12 -1.86 4.37
N ASP A 198 -6.00 -1.34 4.85
CA ASP A 198 -5.33 -1.80 6.05
C ASP A 198 -6.16 -1.62 7.34
N TYR A 199 -6.83 -0.48 7.42
CA TYR A 199 -7.57 0.02 8.57
C TYR A 199 -9.08 -0.23 8.47
N SER A 200 -9.54 -1.16 7.63
CA SER A 200 -10.96 -1.36 7.40
C SER A 200 -11.68 -1.81 8.69
N LYS A 201 -12.24 -0.82 9.42
CA LYS A 201 -13.09 -0.93 10.62
C LYS A 201 -14.40 -1.70 10.38
N ASN A 202 -14.54 -2.33 9.22
CA ASN A 202 -15.68 -3.13 8.85
C ASN A 202 -15.16 -4.47 8.32
N PRO A 203 -15.16 -5.55 9.13
CA PRO A 203 -14.64 -6.85 8.73
C PRO A 203 -15.38 -7.43 7.51
N ASN A 204 -16.56 -6.88 7.17
CA ASN A 204 -17.35 -7.29 6.02
C ASN A 204 -17.05 -6.50 4.74
N HIS A 205 -16.28 -5.40 4.82
CA HIS A 205 -16.03 -4.45 3.72
C HIS A 205 -14.55 -4.35 3.35
N PHE A 206 -13.89 -5.50 3.22
CA PHE A 206 -12.49 -5.64 2.79
C PHE A 206 -12.15 -4.94 1.46
N ASP A 207 -13.13 -4.69 0.59
CA ASP A 207 -12.95 -4.01 -0.70
C ASP A 207 -13.04 -2.48 -0.62
N VAL A 208 -13.26 -1.90 0.57
CA VAL A 208 -13.24 -0.45 0.75
C VAL A 208 -11.80 0.03 0.62
N GLY A 209 -11.59 1.11 -0.14
CA GLY A 209 -10.26 1.56 -0.57
C GLY A 209 -9.71 0.82 -1.79
N LYS A 210 -9.85 -0.52 -1.91
CA LYS A 210 -9.22 -1.34 -2.98
C LYS A 210 -9.39 -0.77 -4.39
N LYS A 211 -10.64 -0.49 -4.80
CA LYS A 211 -10.94 0.05 -6.14
C LYS A 211 -10.30 1.44 -6.38
N GLY A 212 -10.35 2.33 -5.40
CA GLY A 212 -9.70 3.66 -5.50
C GLY A 212 -8.19 3.51 -5.64
N ALA A 213 -7.63 2.62 -4.83
CA ALA A 213 -6.23 2.29 -4.81
C ALA A 213 -5.76 1.68 -6.17
N GLU A 214 -6.54 0.80 -6.80
CA GLU A 214 -6.27 0.23 -8.13
C GLU A 214 -6.30 1.28 -9.25
N ILE A 215 -7.30 2.17 -9.21
CA ILE A 215 -7.42 3.28 -10.17
C ILE A 215 -6.19 4.18 -10.09
N ILE A 216 -5.76 4.53 -8.88
CA ILE A 216 -4.59 5.38 -8.68
C ILE A 216 -3.30 4.64 -9.05
N PHE A 217 -3.18 3.35 -8.72
CA PHE A 217 -2.02 2.56 -9.11
C PHE A 217 -1.80 2.55 -10.63
N ASN A 218 -2.86 2.43 -11.42
CA ASN A 218 -2.75 2.49 -12.88
C ASN A 218 -2.17 3.83 -13.36
N ARG A 219 -2.60 4.94 -12.75
CA ARG A 219 -2.04 6.28 -13.03
C ARG A 219 -0.57 6.39 -12.61
N LEU A 220 -0.21 5.82 -11.45
CA LEU A 220 1.17 5.79 -10.97
C LEU A 220 2.07 4.94 -11.87
N ARG A 221 1.57 3.82 -12.42
CA ARG A 221 2.30 2.98 -13.39
C ARG A 221 2.61 3.74 -14.67
N GLU A 222 1.66 4.49 -15.21
CA GLU A 222 1.88 5.37 -16.37
C GLU A 222 3.06 6.31 -16.11
N ILE A 223 3.14 6.89 -14.91
CA ILE A 223 4.19 7.84 -14.55
C ILE A 223 5.53 7.15 -14.30
N PHE A 224 5.59 6.13 -13.43
CA PHE A 224 6.86 5.59 -12.93
C PHE A 224 7.43 4.41 -13.71
N TYR A 225 6.59 3.66 -14.44
CA TYR A 225 7.04 2.53 -15.27
C TYR A 225 7.21 2.95 -16.71
N PHE A 226 6.24 3.71 -17.24
CA PHE A 226 6.21 4.06 -18.66
C PHE A 226 6.74 5.47 -18.94
N ASN A 227 6.99 6.29 -17.90
CA ASN A 227 7.41 7.68 -18.02
C ASN A 227 6.46 8.51 -18.91
N THR A 228 5.17 8.20 -18.88
CA THR A 228 4.16 8.86 -19.72
C THR A 228 3.83 10.24 -19.17
N PHE A 229 3.86 11.25 -20.03
CA PHE A 229 3.36 12.60 -19.72
C PHE A 229 2.04 12.85 -20.47
N HIS A 230 1.05 13.37 -19.75
CA HIS A 230 -0.24 13.70 -20.35
C HIS A 230 -0.23 15.08 -20.99
N GLU A 231 -0.92 15.23 -22.13
CA GLU A 231 -1.11 16.52 -22.80
C GLU A 231 -1.95 17.50 -21.95
N LYS A 232 -2.97 16.97 -21.25
CA LYS A 232 -3.83 17.76 -20.36
C LYS A 232 -3.03 18.36 -19.21
N GLU A 233 -3.03 19.69 -19.10
CA GLU A 233 -2.18 20.44 -18.17
C GLU A 233 -2.32 20.00 -16.71
N TYR A 234 -3.54 19.85 -16.19
CA TYR A 234 -3.73 19.45 -14.79
C TYR A 234 -3.16 18.05 -14.51
N LYS A 235 -3.27 17.11 -15.47
CA LYS A 235 -2.67 15.77 -15.32
C LYS A 235 -1.15 15.85 -15.32
N ARG A 236 -0.58 16.72 -16.17
CA ARG A 236 0.86 16.98 -16.20
C ARG A 236 1.36 17.57 -14.88
N LYS A 237 0.64 18.52 -14.28
CA LYS A 237 0.98 19.09 -12.96
C LYS A 237 0.98 18.04 -11.86
N ILE A 238 -0.03 17.16 -11.84
CA ILE A 238 -0.09 16.03 -10.91
C ILE A 238 1.12 15.11 -11.09
N SER A 239 1.46 14.72 -12.33
CA SER A 239 2.62 13.85 -12.60
C SER A 239 3.95 14.52 -12.20
N GLN A 240 4.12 15.80 -12.53
CA GLN A 240 5.33 16.57 -12.20
C GLN A 240 5.56 16.65 -10.68
N LYS A 241 4.49 16.83 -9.89
CA LYS A 241 4.58 16.94 -8.43
C LYS A 241 5.18 15.70 -7.76
N ILE A 242 4.98 14.52 -8.35
CA ILE A 242 5.46 13.25 -7.79
C ILE A 242 6.63 12.63 -8.57
N TYR A 243 7.07 13.23 -9.68
CA TYR A 243 8.04 12.62 -10.60
C TYR A 243 9.34 12.17 -9.91
N TYR A 244 9.86 12.97 -8.98
CA TYR A 244 11.09 12.66 -8.25
C TYR A 244 10.89 11.71 -7.06
N LYS A 245 9.65 11.32 -6.74
CA LYS A 245 9.30 10.46 -5.59
C LYS A 245 9.34 8.96 -5.91
N LYS A 246 10.13 8.53 -6.91
CA LYS A 246 10.18 7.12 -7.35
C LYS A 246 10.56 6.15 -6.22
N LYS A 247 11.46 6.54 -5.31
CA LYS A 247 11.81 5.73 -4.14
C LYS A 247 10.61 5.52 -3.21
N ASP A 248 9.79 6.55 -3.01
CA ASP A 248 8.61 6.46 -2.16
C ASP A 248 7.49 5.64 -2.82
N PHE A 249 7.34 5.76 -4.14
CA PHE A 249 6.45 4.88 -4.90
C PHE A 249 6.75 3.39 -4.65
N TRP A 250 8.02 2.98 -4.66
CA TRP A 250 8.39 1.59 -4.40
C TRP A 250 8.07 1.12 -2.97
N LYS A 251 8.14 2.02 -1.97
CA LYS A 251 7.72 1.70 -0.60
C LYS A 251 6.20 1.51 -0.52
N CYS A 252 5.43 2.39 -1.16
CA CYS A 252 3.97 2.22 -1.27
C CYS A 252 3.61 0.92 -1.99
N LEU A 253 4.35 0.54 -3.04
CA LEU A 253 4.11 -0.73 -3.72
C LEU A 253 4.45 -1.94 -2.84
N ALA A 254 5.55 -1.90 -2.08
CA ALA A 254 5.87 -2.97 -1.13
C ALA A 254 4.75 -3.15 -0.10
N PHE A 255 4.20 -2.04 0.41
CA PHE A 255 3.04 -2.06 1.30
C PHE A 255 1.78 -2.60 0.61
N TRP A 256 1.49 -2.19 -0.62
CA TRP A 256 0.38 -2.74 -1.40
C TRP A 256 0.47 -4.27 -1.55
N GLU A 257 1.65 -4.78 -1.91
CA GLU A 257 1.87 -6.22 -2.07
C GLU A 257 1.73 -6.98 -0.75
N SER A 258 2.20 -6.43 0.37
CA SER A 258 2.03 -7.04 1.70
C SER A 258 0.55 -7.15 2.07
N LEU A 259 -0.25 -6.11 1.82
CA LEU A 259 -1.70 -6.13 2.04
C LEU A 259 -2.39 -7.22 1.22
N LYS A 260 -2.11 -7.30 -0.09
CA LYS A 260 -2.68 -8.35 -0.95
C LYS A 260 -2.36 -9.76 -0.45
N ILE A 261 -1.13 -9.97 0.00
CA ILE A 261 -0.72 -11.25 0.60
C ILE A 261 -1.58 -11.50 1.84
N TYR A 262 -1.62 -10.56 2.77
CA TYR A 262 -2.41 -10.70 4.00
C TYR A 262 -3.86 -11.11 3.72
N PHE A 263 -4.58 -10.34 2.90
CA PHE A 263 -6.00 -10.60 2.61
C PHE A 263 -6.25 -11.94 1.92
N LYS A 264 -5.37 -12.34 1.00
CA LYS A 264 -5.48 -13.64 0.31
C LYS A 264 -5.50 -14.81 1.30
N TYR A 265 -4.75 -14.72 2.39
CA TYR A 265 -4.60 -15.83 3.35
C TYR A 265 -5.61 -15.78 4.50
N ILE A 266 -6.07 -14.59 4.92
CA ILE A 266 -7.10 -14.51 5.97
C ILE A 266 -8.53 -14.70 5.44
N ASN A 267 -8.75 -14.57 4.12
CA ASN A 267 -10.07 -14.76 3.48
C ASN A 267 -9.97 -15.64 2.23
N PRO A 268 -9.57 -16.93 2.34
CA PRO A 268 -9.27 -17.79 1.19
C PRO A 268 -10.48 -18.04 0.26
N ASN A 269 -11.71 -17.86 0.75
CA ASN A 269 -12.95 -18.13 0.02
C ASN A 269 -13.48 -16.93 -0.79
N LYS A 270 -12.87 -15.73 -0.65
CA LYS A 270 -13.23 -14.55 -1.45
C LYS A 270 -12.26 -14.44 -2.62
N LYS A 271 -12.70 -14.81 -3.83
CA LYS A 271 -11.90 -14.63 -5.06
C LYS A 271 -11.59 -13.13 -5.24
N SER A 272 -10.31 -12.84 -5.48
CA SER A 272 -9.72 -11.50 -5.61
C SER A 272 -10.17 -10.75 -6.85
#